data_AF-A0A962BY53-F1
#
_entry.id   AF-A0A962BY53-F1
#
_cell.length_a   1.000
_cell.length_b   1.000
_cell.length_c   1.000
_cell.angle_alpha   90.00
_cell.angle_beta   90.00
_cell.angle_gamma   90.00
#
_symmetry.space_group_name_H-M   'P 1'
#
loop_
_entity.id
_entity.type
_entity.pdbx_description
1 polymer ?
#
loop_
_entity_poly.entity_id
_entity_poly.type
_entity_poly.pdbx_seq_one_letter_code
_entity_poly.pdbx_strand_id
1 'polypeptide(L)' 'LKVKGSSSVVKVGTKVRNIRLVEGDHDIDCKVDGIGPMKLKSEFVKKA' A
#
# COMPACT_ATOMS: atom_id res chain seq x y z
N LEU A 1 -6.82 -2.91 6.79
CA LEU A 1 -6.56 -1.56 7.35
C LEU A 1 -7.65 -0.60 6.86
N LYS A 2 -8.38 0.06 7.78
CA LYS A 2 -9.36 1.08 7.40
C LYS A 2 -8.58 2.36 7.06
N VAL A 3 -8.59 2.77 5.79
CA VAL A 3 -7.90 4.00 5.37
C VAL A 3 -8.75 5.18 5.83
N LYS A 4 -8.20 6.03 6.69
CA LYS A 4 -8.89 7.24 7.16
C LYS A 4 -9.00 8.21 5.98
N GLY A 5 -10.22 8.47 5.51
CA GLY A 5 -10.48 9.35 4.36
C GLY A 5 -10.94 8.65 3.07
N SER A 6 -11.00 7.31 3.04
CA SER A 6 -11.65 6.58 1.94
C SER A 6 -12.58 5.50 2.51
N SER A 7 -13.72 5.29 1.83
CA SER A 7 -14.68 4.23 2.18
C SER A 7 -14.13 2.82 1.89
N SER A 8 -12.94 2.73 1.28
CA SER A 8 -12.33 1.50 0.83
C SER A 8 -11.39 0.93 1.91
N VAL A 9 -11.73 -0.26 2.40
CA VAL A 9 -10.91 -1.02 3.34
C VAL A 9 -9.85 -1.79 2.55
N VAL A 10 -8.56 -1.56 2.83
CA VAL A 10 -7.48 -2.38 2.28
C VAL A 10 -7.54 -3.75 2.97
N LYS A 11 -7.95 -4.77 2.21
CA LYS A 11 -8.03 -6.17 2.66
C LYS A 11 -6.76 -6.92 2.22
N VAL A 12 -6.43 -7.99 2.94
CA VAL A 12 -5.41 -8.94 2.52
C VAL A 12 -5.80 -9.48 1.13
N GLY A 13 -4.88 -9.41 0.16
CA GLY A 13 -5.13 -9.76 -1.24
C GLY A 13 -5.38 -8.57 -2.18
N THR A 14 -5.38 -7.33 -1.68
CA THR A 14 -5.44 -6.14 -2.54
C THR A 14 -4.18 -6.04 -3.39
N LYS A 15 -4.34 -6.06 -4.72
CA LYS A 15 -3.21 -5.90 -5.65
C LYS A 15 -2.72 -4.46 -5.62
N VAL A 16 -1.44 -4.29 -5.36
CA VAL A 16 -0.77 -2.99 -5.37
C VAL A 16 0.13 -2.92 -6.60
N ARG A 17 0.08 -1.80 -7.31
CA ARG A 17 0.84 -1.58 -8.56
C ARG A 17 1.77 -0.39 -8.41
N ASN A 18 2.79 -0.30 -9.26
CA ASN A 18 3.78 0.79 -9.25
C ASN A 18 4.52 0.91 -7.90
N ILE A 19 5.16 -0.18 -7.47
CA ILE A 19 5.98 -0.20 -6.25
C ILE A 19 7.30 0.56 -6.49
N ARG A 20 7.63 1.46 -5.57
CA ARG A 20 8.90 2.19 -5.50
C ARG A 20 9.49 1.97 -4.12
N LEU A 21 10.74 1.56 -4.09
CA LEU A 21 11.50 1.42 -2.85
C LEU A 21 12.03 2.80 -2.48
N VAL A 22 11.76 3.23 -1.25
CA VAL A 22 12.20 4.52 -0.73
C VAL A 22 12.96 4.26 0.56
N GLU A 23 14.07 4.95 0.77
CA GLU A 23 14.80 4.89 2.03
C GLU A 23 14.14 5.83 3.06
N GLY A 24 13.53 5.26 4.10
CA GLY A 24 12.83 6.01 5.16
C GLY A 24 12.04 5.10 6.09
N ASP A 25 11.18 5.66 6.95
CA ASP A 25 10.33 4.88 7.88
C ASP A 25 9.27 4.02 7.17
N HIS A 26 9.04 4.26 5.87
CA HIS A 26 8.16 3.47 5.03
C HIS A 26 8.92 3.02 3.79
N ASP A 27 9.25 1.74 3.72
CA ASP A 27 10.13 1.19 2.67
C ASP A 27 9.48 1.17 1.29
N ILE A 28 8.14 1.16 1.21
CA ILE A 28 7.40 0.90 -0.02
C ILE A 28 6.40 2.01 -0.29
N ASP A 29 6.69 2.82 -1.30
CA ASP A 29 5.73 3.73 -1.92
C ASP A 29 5.02 2.99 -3.06
N CYS A 30 3.70 2.93 -3.02
CA CYS A 30 2.94 2.08 -3.94
C CYS A 30 1.56 2.68 -4.23
N LYS A 31 0.94 2.28 -5.33
CA LYS A 31 -0.40 2.78 -5.70
C LYS A 31 -1.42 1.65 -5.61
N VAL A 32 -2.43 1.86 -4.77
CA VAL A 32 -3.57 0.95 -4.63
C VAL A 32 -4.68 1.41 -5.58
N ASP A 33 -5.18 0.48 -6.38
CA ASP A 33 -6.28 0.73 -7.30
C ASP A 33 -7.56 1.09 -6.51
N GLY A 34 -8.15 2.26 -6.80
CA GLY A 34 -9.33 2.78 -6.09
C GLY A 34 -9.06 3.55 -4.78
N ILE A 35 -7.82 3.63 -4.29
CA ILE A 35 -7.46 4.42 -3.09
C ILE A 35 -6.42 5.50 -3.42
N GLY A 36 -5.50 5.22 -4.36
CA GLY A 36 -4.45 6.16 -4.76
C GLY A 36 -3.08 5.79 -4.20
N PRO A 37 -2.13 6.75 -4.17
CA PRO A 37 -0.78 6.51 -3.65
C PRO A 37 -0.83 6.26 -2.14
N MET A 38 -0.16 5.21 -1.69
CA MET A 38 -0.09 4.76 -0.31
C MET A 38 1.33 4.34 0.02
N LYS A 39 1.81 4.73 1.20
CA LYS A 39 3.08 4.27 1.74
C LYS A 39 2.81 3.09 2.66
N LEU A 40 3.46 1.97 2.40
CA LEU A 40 3.33 0.73 3.17
C LEU A 40 4.71 0.33 3.70
N LYS A 41 4.69 -0.35 4.85
CA LYS A 41 5.87 -1.07 5.33
C LYS A 41 5.97 -2.42 4.63
N SER A 42 7.22 -2.86 4.43
CA SER A 42 7.55 -4.16 3.86
C SER A 42 6.89 -5.34 4.59
N GLU A 43 6.61 -5.19 5.89
CA GLU A 43 5.95 -6.19 6.74
C GLU A 43 4.51 -6.56 6.29
N PHE A 44 3.81 -5.65 5.60
CA PHE A 44 2.41 -5.84 5.22
C PHE A 44 2.20 -6.26 3.77
N VAL A 45 3.28 -6.41 2.99
CA VAL A 45 3.20 -6.83 1.60
C VAL A 45 3.96 -8.14 1.40
N LYS A 46 3.41 -9.02 0.58
CA LYS A 46 4.09 -10.24 0.14
C LYS A 46 4.38 -10.12 -1.34
N LYS A 47 5.62 -10.43 -1.73
CA LYS A 47 5.96 -10.59 -3.14
C LYS A 47 5.18 -11.80 -3.67
N ALA A 48 4.32 -11.57 -4.65
CA ALA A 48 3.63 -12.60 -5.43
C ALA A 48 4.36 -12.80 -6.76
#